data_AF-A0A9W7F8I5-F1
#
_entry.id   AF-A0A9W7F8I5-F1
#
_cell.length_a   1.000
_cell.length_b   1.000
_cell.length_c   1.000
_cell.angle_alpha   90.00
_cell.angle_beta   90.00
_cell.angle_gamma   90.00
#
_symmetry.space_group_name_H-M   'P 1'
#
loop_
_entity.id
_entity.type
_entity.pdbx_description
1 polymer ?
#
loop_
_entity_poly.entity_id
_entity_poly.type
_entity_poly.pdbx_seq_one_letter_code
_entity_poly.pdbx_strand_id
1 'polypeptide(L)'
;MSEANVAPAAPNPNPNGLTGPVKVLLISVLVGMLVYIIMLFSSLGDTIDIRLEEMGSFKEPYIAMCITAVVYFLGGRVVAKHGKKWRKIAKVPRMNQQWYQTETGTPVFMAYEGAEGRFNRAQRAGYNWQETICQEYVQLFLCCACIGYYAVAFAGMQAVGYVLMARGYTEATHKRILGVLIASIGRYATLVMVIGLIVKGLSV
;
A
#
# COMPACT_ATOMS: atom_id res chain seq x y z
N MET A 1 -39.31 -17.25 -36.36
CA MET A 1 -38.40 -18.03 -35.49
C MET A 1 -37.13 -17.20 -35.35
N SER A 2 -36.93 -16.54 -34.20
CA SER A 2 -35.76 -15.71 -33.94
C SER A 2 -34.63 -16.59 -33.40
N GLU A 3 -33.45 -16.48 -34.02
CA GLU A 3 -32.23 -17.12 -33.53
C GLU A 3 -31.89 -16.55 -32.15
N ALA A 4 -31.88 -17.41 -31.14
CA ALA A 4 -31.43 -17.07 -29.80
C ALA A 4 -29.92 -16.84 -29.84
N ASN A 5 -29.50 -15.60 -29.59
CA ASN A 5 -28.12 -15.21 -29.35
C ASN A 5 -27.57 -16.00 -28.16
N VAL A 6 -26.87 -17.10 -28.42
CA VAL A 6 -26.11 -17.83 -27.40
C VAL A 6 -24.90 -16.99 -27.05
N ALA A 7 -24.89 -16.43 -25.85
CA ALA A 7 -23.75 -15.69 -25.33
C ALA A 7 -22.50 -16.59 -25.33
N PRO A 8 -21.32 -16.07 -25.75
CA PRO A 8 -20.11 -16.86 -25.76
C PRO A 8 -19.75 -17.31 -24.34
N ALA A 9 -19.45 -18.60 -24.19
CA ALA A 9 -19.05 -19.19 -22.93
C ALA A 9 -17.83 -18.45 -22.35
N ALA A 10 -17.93 -18.05 -21.08
CA ALA A 10 -16.83 -17.38 -20.39
C ALA A 10 -15.57 -18.25 -20.43
N PRO A 11 -14.38 -17.67 -20.69
CA PRO A 11 -13.14 -18.44 -20.78
C PRO A 11 -12.88 -19.16 -19.46
N ASN A 12 -12.61 -20.47 -19.56
CA ASN A 12 -12.34 -21.35 -18.44
C ASN A 12 -11.10 -20.85 -17.67
N PRO A 13 -11.22 -20.39 -16.41
CA PRO A 13 -10.07 -19.93 -15.65
C PRO A 13 -9.14 -21.13 -15.42
N ASN A 14 -7.92 -21.04 -15.95
CA ASN A 14 -6.90 -22.08 -15.87
C ASN A 14 -6.77 -22.60 -14.41
N PRO A 15 -7.12 -23.88 -14.13
CA PRO A 15 -7.21 -24.40 -12.76
C PRO A 15 -5.84 -24.52 -12.07
N ASN A 16 -4.75 -24.44 -12.84
CA ASN A 16 -3.38 -24.59 -12.33
C ASN A 16 -2.60 -23.26 -12.31
N GLY A 17 -3.23 -22.15 -12.70
CA GLY A 17 -2.60 -20.84 -12.75
C GLY A 17 -2.88 -20.04 -11.48
N LEU A 18 -1.90 -19.87 -10.60
CA LEU A 18 -1.93 -18.82 -9.57
C LEU A 18 -2.37 -17.51 -10.24
N THR A 19 -3.50 -16.97 -9.80
CA THR A 19 -4.07 -15.75 -10.39
C THR A 19 -3.08 -14.59 -10.21
N GLY A 20 -3.09 -13.62 -11.13
CA GLY A 20 -2.18 -12.46 -11.09
C GLY A 20 -2.04 -11.81 -9.69
N PRO A 21 -3.12 -11.64 -8.91
CA PRO A 21 -3.04 -11.14 -7.53
C PRO A 21 -2.24 -12.01 -6.57
N VAL A 22 -2.38 -13.34 -6.66
CA VAL A 22 -1.69 -14.28 -5.76
C VAL A 22 -0.20 -14.35 -6.10
N LYS A 23 0.17 -14.25 -7.37
CA LYS A 23 1.58 -14.14 -7.78
C LYS A 23 2.25 -12.88 -7.21
N VAL A 24 1.58 -11.73 -7.31
CA VAL A 24 2.09 -10.46 -6.75
C VAL A 24 2.28 -10.56 -5.25
N LEU A 25 1.32 -11.18 -4.54
CA LEU A 25 1.42 -11.44 -3.10
C LEU A 25 2.66 -12.27 -2.76
N LEU A 26 2.82 -13.43 -3.39
CA LEU A 26 3.95 -14.34 -3.14
C LEU A 26 5.30 -13.67 -3.41
N ILE A 27 5.44 -12.95 -4.53
CA ILE A 27 6.66 -12.21 -4.85
C ILE A 27 6.95 -11.15 -3.79
N SER A 28 5.93 -10.38 -3.35
CA SER A 28 6.14 -9.35 -2.33
C SER A 28 6.56 -9.91 -0.98
N VAL A 29 6.03 -11.08 -0.59
CA VAL A 29 6.43 -11.79 0.63
C VAL A 29 7.89 -12.27 0.52
N LEU A 30 8.25 -12.93 -0.58
CA LEU A 30 9.62 -13.44 -0.79
C LEU A 30 10.65 -12.31 -0.81
N VAL A 31 10.37 -11.21 -1.50
CA VAL A 31 11.26 -10.05 -1.53
C VAL A 31 11.33 -9.38 -0.16
N GLY A 32 10.21 -9.24 0.56
CA GLY A 32 10.19 -8.72 1.93
C GLY A 32 11.03 -9.56 2.89
N MET A 33 10.95 -10.90 2.79
CA MET A 33 11.78 -11.81 3.56
C MET A 33 13.26 -11.69 3.20
N LEU A 34 13.60 -11.56 1.91
CA LEU A 34 14.98 -11.37 1.46
C LEU A 34 15.57 -10.07 2.00
N VAL A 35 14.84 -8.95 1.93
CA VAL A 35 15.26 -7.67 2.50
C VAL A 35 15.48 -7.80 4.00
N TYR A 36 14.58 -8.47 4.72
CA TYR A 36 14.75 -8.74 6.14
C TYR A 36 15.99 -9.57 6.45
N ILE A 37 16.23 -10.67 5.72
CA ILE A 37 17.41 -11.52 5.87
C ILE A 37 18.68 -10.69 5.66
N ILE A 38 18.76 -9.93 4.57
CA ILE A 38 19.89 -9.04 4.30
C ILE A 38 20.11 -8.08 5.46
N MET A 39 19.05 -7.44 5.96
CA MET A 39 19.13 -6.51 7.08
C MET A 39 19.57 -7.20 8.39
N LEU A 40 19.01 -8.36 8.70
CA LEU A 40 19.36 -9.16 9.88
C LEU A 40 20.83 -9.58 9.88
N PHE A 41 21.36 -9.99 8.72
CA PHE A 41 22.76 -10.41 8.56
C PHE A 41 23.76 -9.26 8.41
N SER A 42 23.32 -8.04 8.05
CA SER A 42 24.23 -6.93 7.73
C SER A 42 24.53 -5.97 8.88
N SER A 43 23.80 -6.00 10.01
CA SER A 43 24.16 -5.26 11.25
C SER A 43 23.10 -5.30 12.37
N LEU A 44 21.90 -5.83 12.14
CA LEU A 44 20.78 -5.65 13.08
C LEU A 44 20.86 -6.47 14.37
N GLY A 45 21.53 -7.61 14.39
CA GLY A 45 21.70 -8.42 15.60
C GLY A 45 22.26 -7.60 16.76
N ASP A 46 23.48 -7.09 16.60
CA ASP A 46 24.17 -6.31 17.63
C ASP A 46 23.54 -4.92 17.81
N THR A 47 23.03 -4.31 16.73
CA THR A 47 22.39 -2.99 16.81
C THR A 47 21.08 -3.03 17.59
N ILE A 48 20.27 -4.09 17.48
CA ILE A 48 19.02 -4.20 18.24
C ILE A 48 19.30 -4.27 19.74
N ASP A 49 20.30 -5.04 20.17
CA ASP A 49 20.62 -5.17 21.61
C ASP A 49 21.10 -3.85 22.18
N ILE A 50 22.02 -3.17 21.48
CA ILE A 50 22.48 -1.82 21.84
C ILE A 50 21.31 -0.83 21.90
N ARG A 51 20.38 -0.88 20.94
CA ARG A 51 19.22 0.03 20.92
C ARG A 51 18.18 -0.26 21.99
N LEU A 52 17.98 -1.53 22.36
CA LEU A 52 17.13 -1.92 23.47
C LEU A 52 17.74 -1.48 24.81
N GLU A 53 19.06 -1.58 24.97
CA GLU A 53 19.79 -1.05 26.14
C GLU A 53 19.78 0.49 26.18
N GLU A 54 19.86 1.17 25.03
CA GLU A 54 19.83 2.63 24.89
C GLU A 54 18.43 3.26 24.95
N MET A 55 17.34 2.47 25.07
CA MET A 55 15.95 2.99 25.12
C MET A 55 15.72 4.02 26.24
N GLY A 56 16.62 4.14 27.22
CA GLY A 56 16.62 5.23 28.20
C GLY A 56 16.76 6.64 27.59
N SER A 57 17.34 6.75 26.39
CA SER A 57 17.47 7.99 25.61
C SER A 57 16.43 8.02 24.48
N PHE A 58 15.17 8.30 24.82
CA PHE A 58 14.02 8.33 23.88
C PHE A 58 14.15 9.28 22.67
N LYS A 59 15.21 10.08 22.56
CA LYS A 59 15.34 11.16 21.57
C LYS A 59 15.39 10.65 20.13
N GLU A 60 16.20 9.65 19.83
CA GLU A 60 16.36 9.16 18.44
C GLU A 60 15.13 8.41 17.92
N PRO A 61 14.56 7.44 18.66
CA PRO A 61 13.33 6.78 18.23
C PRO A 61 12.16 7.75 18.07
N TYR A 62 12.05 8.74 18.96
CA TYR A 62 11.02 9.79 18.86
C TYR A 62 11.15 10.61 17.57
N ILE A 63 12.37 11.07 17.24
CA ILE A 63 12.62 11.80 16.00
C ILE A 63 12.30 10.92 14.78
N ALA A 64 12.69 9.64 14.80
CA ALA A 64 12.38 8.69 13.72
C ALA A 64 10.86 8.50 13.53
N MET A 65 10.09 8.40 14.62
CA MET A 65 8.63 8.35 14.57
C MET A 65 8.03 9.64 13.98
N CYS A 66 8.53 10.81 14.39
CA CYS A 66 8.08 12.09 13.86
C CYS A 66 8.34 12.20 12.35
N ILE A 67 9.55 11.86 11.89
CA ILE A 67 9.90 11.86 10.47
C ILE A 67 9.02 10.87 9.70
N THR A 68 8.84 9.66 10.24
CA THR A 68 7.96 8.63 9.66
C THR A 68 6.52 9.14 9.51
N ALA A 69 5.97 9.78 10.54
CA ALA A 69 4.64 10.38 10.50
C ALA A 69 4.54 11.47 9.42
N VAL A 70 5.55 12.33 9.28
CA VAL A 70 5.59 13.37 8.25
C VAL A 70 5.65 12.77 6.85
N VAL A 71 6.51 11.77 6.61
CA VAL A 71 6.64 11.09 5.31
C VAL A 71 5.30 10.46 4.89
N TYR A 72 4.67 9.71 5.80
CA TYR A 72 3.39 9.08 5.54
C TYR A 72 2.27 10.11 5.31
N PHE A 73 2.23 11.17 6.13
CA PHE A 73 1.29 12.25 5.96
C PHE A 73 1.42 12.93 4.59
N LEU A 74 2.64 13.23 4.14
CA LEU A 74 2.91 13.80 2.83
C LEU A 74 2.46 12.86 1.70
N GLY A 75 2.75 11.56 1.81
CA GLY A 75 2.26 10.54 0.87
C GLY A 75 0.73 10.55 0.75
N GLY A 76 0.03 10.49 1.89
CA GLY A 76 -1.43 10.56 1.95
C GLY A 76 -1.99 11.87 1.35
N ARG A 77 -1.32 13.01 1.58
CA ARG A 77 -1.70 14.30 0.97
C ARG A 77 -1.55 14.29 -0.55
N VAL A 78 -0.51 13.66 -1.09
CA VAL A 78 -0.32 13.51 -2.54
C VAL A 78 -1.44 12.66 -3.14
N VAL A 79 -1.77 11.52 -2.54
CA VAL A 79 -2.87 10.64 -2.97
C VAL A 79 -4.21 11.38 -2.92
N ALA A 80 -4.50 12.09 -1.82
CA ALA A 80 -5.74 12.86 -1.66
C ALA A 80 -5.84 14.02 -2.67
N LYS A 81 -4.75 14.74 -2.93
CA LYS A 81 -4.70 15.82 -3.93
C LYS A 81 -4.96 15.26 -5.34
N HIS A 82 -4.43 14.08 -5.65
CA HIS A 82 -4.67 13.39 -6.92
C HIS A 82 -6.15 13.02 -7.10
N GLY A 83 -6.79 12.42 -6.09
CA GLY A 83 -8.23 12.15 -6.13
C GLY A 83 -9.09 13.41 -6.29
N LYS A 84 -8.75 14.49 -5.57
CA LYS A 84 -9.41 15.79 -5.70
C LYS A 84 -9.29 16.40 -7.11
N LYS A 85 -8.14 16.24 -7.76
CA LYS A 85 -7.93 16.69 -9.15
C LYS A 85 -8.90 15.98 -10.10
N TRP A 86 -8.96 14.66 -10.04
CA TRP A 86 -9.86 13.89 -10.91
C TRP A 86 -11.33 14.13 -10.63
N ARG A 87 -11.71 14.35 -9.36
CA ARG A 87 -13.07 14.76 -9.01
C ARG A 87 -13.50 16.04 -9.73
N LYS A 88 -12.63 17.06 -9.76
CA LYS A 88 -12.91 18.33 -10.45
C LYS A 88 -13.09 18.14 -11.95
N ILE A 89 -12.25 17.29 -12.57
CA ILE A 89 -12.34 16.98 -14.00
C ILE A 89 -13.64 16.24 -14.33
N ALA A 90 -14.03 15.29 -13.47
CA ALA A 90 -15.25 14.50 -13.61
C ALA A 90 -16.53 15.25 -13.17
N LYS A 91 -16.42 16.52 -12.72
CA LYS A 91 -17.54 17.34 -12.23
C LYS A 91 -18.43 16.65 -11.18
N VAL A 92 -17.83 15.82 -10.33
CA VAL A 92 -18.60 15.09 -9.30
C VAL A 92 -18.69 15.92 -8.01
N PRO A 93 -19.90 16.21 -7.49
CA PRO A 93 -20.08 17.06 -6.32
C PRO A 93 -19.61 16.39 -5.02
N ARG A 94 -19.75 15.07 -4.88
CA ARG A 94 -19.39 14.31 -3.66
C ARG A 94 -18.70 12.99 -3.98
N MET A 95 -17.82 12.56 -3.08
CA MET A 95 -17.15 11.26 -3.15
C MET A 95 -18.10 10.17 -2.61
N ASN A 96 -18.40 9.14 -3.40
CA ASN A 96 -19.12 7.94 -2.94
C ASN A 96 -18.32 6.68 -3.33
N GLN A 97 -18.24 5.69 -2.43
CA GLN A 97 -17.32 4.55 -2.50
C GLN A 97 -17.85 3.38 -3.33
N GLN A 98 -19.17 3.25 -3.50
CA GLN A 98 -19.79 2.06 -4.11
C GLN A 98 -20.25 2.30 -5.55
N TRP A 99 -20.86 3.46 -5.79
CA TRP A 99 -21.33 3.93 -7.08
C TRP A 99 -21.72 5.40 -6.89
N TYR A 100 -21.51 6.23 -7.89
CA TYR A 100 -22.10 7.55 -7.95
C TYR A 100 -22.74 7.73 -9.31
N GLN A 101 -23.83 8.49 -9.32
CA GLN A 101 -24.46 8.93 -10.55
C GLN A 101 -23.85 10.26 -10.97
N THR A 102 -23.69 10.45 -12.26
CA THR A 102 -23.39 11.76 -12.85
C THR A 102 -24.54 12.74 -12.59
N GLU A 103 -24.35 14.03 -12.86
CA GLU A 103 -25.45 15.01 -12.80
C GLU A 103 -26.63 14.63 -13.72
N THR A 104 -26.40 13.77 -14.72
CA THR A 104 -27.40 13.22 -15.65
C THR A 104 -28.03 11.90 -15.19
N GLY A 105 -27.71 11.42 -13.98
CA GLY A 105 -28.25 10.16 -13.43
C GLY A 105 -27.57 8.88 -13.92
N THR A 106 -26.50 8.98 -14.73
CA THR A 106 -25.82 7.81 -15.30
C THR A 106 -24.92 7.14 -14.25
N PRO A 107 -25.07 5.83 -13.98
CA PRO A 107 -24.24 5.14 -13.01
C PRO A 107 -22.80 4.98 -13.52
N VAL A 108 -21.81 5.38 -12.71
CA VAL A 108 -20.38 5.25 -13.07
C VAL A 108 -19.75 4.06 -12.34
N PHE A 109 -19.53 2.98 -13.08
CA PHE A 109 -18.73 1.82 -12.67
C PHE A 109 -17.21 2.03 -12.84
N MET A 110 -16.39 1.21 -12.17
CA MET A 110 -14.92 1.28 -12.30
C MET A 110 -14.41 0.98 -13.72
N ALA A 111 -15.17 0.21 -14.49
CA ALA A 111 -14.86 -0.16 -15.87
C ALA A 111 -15.14 0.97 -16.89
N TYR A 112 -15.76 2.07 -16.47
CA TYR A 112 -15.96 3.20 -17.37
C TYR A 112 -14.62 3.80 -17.81
N GLU A 113 -14.59 4.19 -19.07
CA GLU A 113 -13.54 5.01 -19.62
C GLU A 113 -13.89 6.50 -19.48
N GLY A 114 -12.87 7.36 -19.60
CA GLY A 114 -13.05 8.82 -19.47
C GLY A 114 -12.88 9.37 -18.04
N ALA A 115 -13.29 10.61 -17.84
CA ALA A 115 -12.99 11.38 -16.62
C ALA A 115 -13.60 10.75 -15.35
N GLU A 116 -14.82 10.25 -15.45
CA GLU A 116 -15.58 9.68 -14.33
C GLU A 116 -14.99 8.33 -13.90
N GLY A 117 -14.75 7.41 -14.84
CA GLY A 117 -14.06 6.15 -14.54
C GLY A 117 -12.68 6.37 -13.92
N ARG A 118 -11.91 7.34 -14.44
CA ARG A 118 -10.61 7.75 -13.87
C ARG A 118 -10.75 8.31 -12.45
N PHE A 119 -11.77 9.13 -12.18
CA PHE A 119 -12.05 9.61 -10.83
C PHE A 119 -12.44 8.47 -9.88
N ASN A 120 -13.29 7.52 -10.30
CA ASN A 120 -13.67 6.37 -9.49
C ASN A 120 -12.42 5.54 -9.09
N ARG A 121 -11.53 5.27 -10.04
CA ARG A 121 -10.26 4.57 -9.77
C ARG A 121 -9.31 5.37 -8.87
N ALA A 122 -9.19 6.68 -9.07
CA ALA A 122 -8.39 7.55 -8.21
C ALA A 122 -8.93 7.60 -6.77
N GLN A 123 -10.26 7.58 -6.61
CA GLN A 123 -10.91 7.52 -5.30
C GLN A 123 -10.68 6.16 -4.63
N ARG A 124 -10.82 5.05 -5.36
CA ARG A 124 -10.51 3.71 -4.83
C ARG A 124 -9.07 3.61 -4.36
N ALA A 125 -8.13 4.22 -5.08
CA ALA A 125 -6.75 4.29 -4.63
C ALA A 125 -6.58 5.02 -3.28
N GLY A 126 -7.34 6.10 -3.07
CA GLY A 126 -7.38 6.80 -1.77
C GLY A 126 -7.94 5.93 -0.65
N TYR A 127 -8.98 5.13 -0.92
CA TYR A 127 -9.52 4.19 0.08
C TYR A 127 -8.54 3.07 0.41
N ASN A 128 -7.85 2.50 -0.58
CA ASN A 128 -6.81 1.49 -0.33
C ASN A 128 -5.71 2.00 0.63
N TRP A 129 -5.35 3.28 0.56
CA TRP A 129 -4.45 3.93 1.51
C TRP A 129 -5.08 4.01 2.91
N GLN A 130 -6.33 4.49 3.01
CA GLN A 130 -7.02 4.65 4.30
C GLN A 130 -7.30 3.32 5.01
N GLU A 131 -7.59 2.26 4.27
CA GLU A 131 -7.88 0.92 4.80
C GLU A 131 -6.67 0.31 5.53
N THR A 132 -5.45 0.75 5.21
CA THR A 132 -4.19 0.14 5.66
C THR A 132 -3.36 1.05 6.56
N ILE A 133 -3.59 2.37 6.50
CA ILE A 133 -2.76 3.37 7.16
C ILE A 133 -2.62 3.14 8.68
N CYS A 134 -3.68 2.74 9.37
CA CYS A 134 -3.65 2.53 10.82
C CYS A 134 -2.75 1.36 11.19
N GLN A 135 -2.86 0.25 10.46
CA GLN A 135 -2.03 -0.93 10.68
C GLN A 135 -0.56 -0.65 10.35
N GLU A 136 -0.30 0.07 9.26
CA GLU A 136 1.05 0.44 8.82
C GLU A 136 1.72 1.39 9.81
N TYR A 137 1.01 2.37 10.37
CA TYR A 137 1.54 3.26 11.39
C TYR A 137 2.01 2.50 12.63
N VAL A 138 1.22 1.55 13.13
CA VAL A 138 1.60 0.75 14.31
C VAL A 138 2.87 -0.03 14.03
N GLN A 139 2.96 -0.69 12.88
CA GLN A 139 4.15 -1.46 12.50
C GLN A 139 5.39 -0.57 12.33
N LEU A 140 5.24 0.57 11.65
CA LEU A 140 6.35 1.50 11.41
C LEU A 140 6.83 2.16 12.70
N PHE A 141 5.93 2.53 13.62
CA PHE A 141 6.31 3.13 14.90
C PHE A 141 7.00 2.12 15.81
N LEU A 142 6.53 0.87 15.87
CA LEU A 142 7.25 -0.20 16.56
C LEU A 142 8.65 -0.42 15.96
N CYS A 143 8.78 -0.42 14.64
CA CYS A 143 10.09 -0.48 14.00
C CYS A 143 10.97 0.73 14.32
N CYS A 144 10.41 1.95 14.37
CA CYS A 144 11.15 3.14 14.79
C CYS A 144 11.63 3.04 16.24
N ALA A 145 10.81 2.46 17.13
CA ALA A 145 11.14 2.27 18.53
C ALA A 145 12.38 1.38 18.70
N CYS A 146 12.46 0.28 17.95
CA CYS A 146 13.49 -0.73 18.14
C CYS A 146 14.70 -0.58 17.20
N ILE A 147 14.50 -0.02 16.01
CA ILE A 147 15.49 0.02 14.92
C ILE A 147 15.83 1.48 14.53
N GLY A 148 15.07 2.47 15.03
CA GLY A 148 15.36 3.89 14.78
C GLY A 148 15.13 4.30 13.33
N TYR A 149 16.08 5.06 12.76
CA TYR A 149 15.92 5.74 11.47
C TYR A 149 15.74 4.80 10.27
N TYR A 150 16.14 3.53 10.35
CA TYR A 150 15.95 2.58 9.25
C TYR A 150 14.47 2.38 8.89
N ALA A 151 13.57 2.50 9.86
CA ALA A 151 12.12 2.43 9.63
C ALA A 151 11.59 3.56 8.73
N VAL A 152 12.27 4.71 8.69
CA VAL A 152 11.91 5.85 7.82
C VAL A 152 12.03 5.48 6.33
N ALA A 153 13.02 4.68 5.97
CA ALA A 153 13.19 4.22 4.58
C ALA A 153 12.00 3.37 4.13
N PHE A 154 11.49 2.51 5.01
CA PHE A 154 10.30 1.70 4.75
C PHE A 154 9.04 2.55 4.66
N ALA A 155 8.89 3.56 5.53
CA ALA A 155 7.81 4.53 5.44
C ALA A 155 7.81 5.25 4.08
N GLY A 156 8.99 5.66 3.60
CA GLY A 156 9.17 6.26 2.29
C GLY A 156 8.81 5.31 1.15
N MET A 157 9.28 4.06 1.20
CA MET A 157 8.97 3.04 0.20
C MET A 157 7.47 2.76 0.11
N GLN A 158 6.80 2.56 1.25
CA GLN A 158 5.35 2.34 1.29
C GLN A 158 4.60 3.57 0.76
N ALA A 159 4.96 4.79 1.21
CA ALA A 159 4.36 6.04 0.75
C ALA A 159 4.47 6.23 -0.77
N VAL A 160 5.67 6.01 -1.34
CA VAL A 160 5.92 6.08 -2.78
C VAL A 160 5.13 5.01 -3.52
N GLY A 161 5.12 3.77 -3.02
CA GLY A 161 4.36 2.66 -3.60
C GLY A 161 2.89 3.01 -3.79
N TYR A 162 2.25 3.61 -2.78
CA TYR A 162 0.87 4.06 -2.90
C TYR A 162 0.66 5.26 -3.82
N VAL A 163 1.60 6.21 -3.87
CA VAL A 163 1.53 7.32 -4.83
C VAL A 163 1.58 6.78 -6.26
N LEU A 164 2.47 5.82 -6.53
CA LEU A 164 2.56 5.13 -7.82
C LEU A 164 1.30 4.31 -8.10
N MET A 165 0.77 3.60 -7.10
CA MET A 165 -0.49 2.86 -7.22
C MET A 165 -1.62 3.82 -7.58
N ALA A 166 -1.75 4.97 -6.92
CA ALA A 166 -2.82 5.93 -7.19
C ALA A 166 -2.74 6.51 -8.61
N ARG A 167 -1.53 6.85 -9.07
CA ARG A 167 -1.31 7.34 -10.43
C ARG A 167 -1.63 6.26 -11.47
N GLY A 168 -1.04 5.07 -11.33
CA GLY A 168 -1.24 3.96 -12.26
C GLY A 168 -2.69 3.47 -12.30
N TYR A 169 -3.33 3.33 -11.13
CA TYR A 169 -4.70 2.86 -11.04
C TYR A 169 -5.69 3.83 -11.73
N THR A 170 -5.40 5.13 -11.67
CA THR A 170 -6.23 6.11 -12.36
C THR A 170 -6.26 5.85 -13.87
N GLU A 171 -5.12 5.53 -14.46
CA GLU A 171 -5.03 5.20 -15.89
C GLU A 171 -5.76 3.90 -16.22
N ALA A 172 -5.38 2.80 -15.56
CA ALA A 172 -6.01 1.49 -15.77
C ALA A 172 -5.84 0.58 -14.56
N THR A 173 -6.75 -0.38 -14.38
CA THR A 173 -6.74 -1.30 -13.24
C THR A 173 -5.45 -2.09 -13.11
N HIS A 174 -4.87 -2.56 -14.22
CA HIS A 174 -3.64 -3.36 -14.20
C HIS A 174 -2.37 -2.50 -13.95
N LYS A 175 -2.39 -1.21 -14.28
CA LYS A 175 -1.24 -0.31 -14.08
C LYS A 175 -0.96 0.01 -12.60
N ARG A 176 -1.86 -0.37 -11.68
CA ARG A 176 -1.65 -0.24 -10.23
C ARG A 176 -0.62 -1.23 -9.67
N ILE A 177 -0.33 -2.33 -10.40
CA ILE A 177 0.42 -3.49 -9.88
C ILE A 177 1.81 -3.09 -9.37
N LEU A 178 2.53 -2.23 -10.08
CA LEU A 178 3.87 -1.79 -9.66
C LEU A 178 3.82 -1.08 -8.30
N GLY A 179 2.87 -0.16 -8.12
CA GLY A 179 2.71 0.54 -6.85
C GLY A 179 2.27 -0.39 -5.71
N VAL A 180 1.37 -1.34 -6.00
CA VAL A 180 0.97 -2.38 -5.04
C VAL A 180 2.19 -3.22 -4.64
N LEU A 181 3.03 -3.63 -5.58
CA LEU A 181 4.20 -4.45 -5.29
C LEU A 181 5.18 -3.72 -4.36
N ILE A 182 5.51 -2.46 -4.66
CA ILE A 182 6.43 -1.66 -3.83
C ILE A 182 5.86 -1.44 -2.42
N ALA A 183 4.57 -1.09 -2.31
CA ALA A 183 3.93 -0.90 -1.00
C ALA A 183 3.88 -2.21 -0.20
N SER A 184 3.53 -3.32 -0.85
CA SER A 184 3.49 -4.65 -0.21
C SER A 184 4.87 -5.11 0.26
N ILE A 185 5.93 -4.92 -0.53
CA ILE A 185 7.31 -5.26 -0.11
C ILE A 185 7.66 -4.48 1.16
N GLY A 186 7.43 -3.16 1.16
CA GLY A 186 7.69 -2.34 2.33
C GLY A 186 6.90 -2.80 3.56
N ARG A 187 5.62 -3.17 3.39
CA ARG A 187 4.77 -3.66 4.48
C ARG A 187 5.22 -5.01 5.03
N TYR A 188 5.53 -5.97 4.16
CA TYR A 188 5.98 -7.29 4.59
C TYR A 188 7.35 -7.21 5.25
N ALA A 189 8.26 -6.37 4.75
CA ALA A 189 9.53 -6.13 5.41
C ALA A 189 9.33 -5.59 6.83
N THR A 190 8.45 -4.59 7.02
CA THR A 190 8.13 -4.07 8.37
C THR A 190 7.46 -5.09 9.27
N LEU A 191 6.55 -5.91 8.73
CA LEU A 191 5.92 -6.98 9.50
C LEU A 191 6.94 -8.02 9.96
N VAL A 192 7.82 -8.47 9.07
CA VAL A 192 8.86 -9.45 9.40
C VAL A 192 9.84 -8.88 10.42
N MET A 193 10.21 -7.59 10.33
CA MET A 193 11.01 -6.92 11.35
C MET A 193 10.32 -6.93 12.72
N VAL A 194 9.04 -6.60 12.80
CA VAL A 194 8.27 -6.66 14.05
C VAL A 194 8.25 -8.08 14.63
N ILE A 195 8.04 -9.10 13.80
CA ILE A 195 8.06 -10.51 14.24
C ILE A 195 9.46 -10.88 14.74
N GLY A 196 10.52 -10.48 14.04
CA GLY A 196 11.91 -10.70 14.46
C GLY A 196 12.21 -10.10 15.83
N LEU A 197 11.76 -8.87 16.06
CA LEU A 197 11.89 -8.19 17.34
C LEU A 197 11.14 -8.92 18.46
N ILE A 198 9.92 -9.41 18.20
CA ILE A 198 9.16 -10.20 19.17
C ILE A 198 9.90 -11.49 19.53
N VAL A 199 10.36 -12.26 18.52
CA VAL A 199 11.09 -13.51 18.74
C VAL A 199 12.37 -13.27 19.54
N LYS A 200 13.10 -12.21 19.21
CA LYS A 200 14.33 -11.84 19.92
C LYS A 200 14.03 -11.43 21.37
N GLY A 201 13.02 -10.60 21.60
CA GLY A 201 12.60 -10.18 22.95
C GLY A 201 12.08 -11.33 23.83
N LEU A 202 11.54 -12.40 23.25
CA LEU A 202 11.15 -13.62 23.96
C LEU A 202 12.33 -14.56 24.27
N SER A 203 13.48 -14.34 23.63
CA SER A 203 14.68 -15.17 23.77
C SER A 203 15.66 -14.63 24.83
N VAL A 204 15.36 -13.46 25.40
CA VAL A 204 16.08 -12.80 26.50
C VAL A 204 15.32 -13.03 27.80
#